data_AF-A0AAW0TDP5-F1
#
_entry.id   AF-A0AAW0TDP5-F1
#
_cell.length_a   1.000
_cell.length_b   1.000
_cell.length_c   1.000
_cell.angle_alpha   90.00
_cell.angle_beta   90.00
_cell.angle_gamma   90.00
#
_symmetry.space_group_name_H-M   'P 1'
#
loop_
_entity.id
_entity.type
_entity.pdbx_description
1 polymer ?
#
loop_
_entity_poly.entity_id
_entity_poly.type
_entity_poly.pdbx_seq_one_letter_code
_entity_poly.pdbx_strand_id
1 'polypeptide(L)'
;MLRGTTRCTLSKWYRDVNQFYEYIPKREKQVRVYDIPYIHVDEEGSSEGSVRLTGLTRAASGMFRCEVMSDKPYFETDDKAENMTVVDVPAWGPEVMGVVRGAGMVGGGAGEQSVERLGNTRVRPGDIVMARCEAGPSHPPANITWTLNHSLQPPPHARLHNTHHTDQDGRHAQMSELEVEVQESWLGRGVMTLSCHVSISHVYHRTANLTLVHADHPPTCRLRVVLFRLLPRGLADAAAAARLPALLLLLLLLLPQRRLLLVKVAAARAQKTPSRLRSVLFLRHREGAATAVNAGAGAAAVIAALTASAAAVSQELTLAWRSGVPFITALP
;
A
#
# COMPACT_ATOMS: atom_id res chain seq x y z
N MET A 1 -0.28 -33.88 -18.41
CA MET A 1 0.77 -33.12 -19.12
C MET A 1 0.59 -33.25 -20.63
N LEU A 2 -0.06 -32.28 -21.27
CA LEU A 2 0.08 -32.06 -22.71
C LEU A 2 1.57 -31.89 -23.05
N ARG A 3 2.09 -32.69 -24.00
CA ARG A 3 3.51 -32.61 -24.40
C ARG A 3 3.78 -31.27 -25.12
N GLY A 4 4.97 -30.72 -24.89
CA GLY A 4 5.32 -29.29 -25.08
C GLY A 4 5.35 -28.71 -26.49
N THR A 5 4.59 -29.26 -27.44
CA THR A 5 4.31 -28.67 -28.76
C THR A 5 2.82 -28.66 -29.11
N THR A 6 1.96 -29.27 -28.29
CA THR A 6 0.51 -29.30 -28.51
C THR A 6 -0.11 -27.94 -28.21
N ARG A 7 -0.60 -27.27 -29.25
CA ARG A 7 -1.34 -26.00 -29.10
C ARG A 7 -2.64 -26.29 -28.34
N CYS A 8 -2.92 -25.53 -27.28
CA CYS A 8 -4.20 -25.62 -26.60
C CYS A 8 -5.29 -25.12 -27.57
N THR A 9 -6.39 -25.85 -27.69
CA THR A 9 -7.48 -25.50 -28.62
C THR A 9 -8.82 -25.30 -27.96
N LEU A 10 -8.88 -25.48 -26.65
CA LEU A 10 -9.96 -24.98 -25.81
C LEU A 10 -9.41 -24.87 -24.39
N SER A 11 -9.81 -23.82 -23.68
CA SER A 11 -9.60 -23.71 -22.24
C SER A 11 -10.93 -23.41 -21.55
N LYS A 12 -11.15 -24.06 -20.41
CA LYS A 12 -12.28 -23.78 -19.51
C LYS A 12 -11.76 -23.54 -18.12
N TRP A 13 -12.37 -22.58 -17.44
CA TRP A 13 -12.03 -22.27 -16.05
C TRP A 13 -13.26 -22.42 -15.16
N TYR A 14 -13.05 -23.06 -14.02
CA TYR A 14 -14.07 -23.40 -13.04
C TYR A 14 -13.68 -22.86 -11.67
N ARG A 15 -14.67 -22.39 -10.91
CA ARG A 15 -14.58 -22.11 -9.47
C ARG A 15 -15.43 -23.16 -8.77
N ASP A 16 -14.76 -23.99 -7.97
CA ASP A 16 -15.20 -25.28 -7.47
C ASP A 16 -15.75 -26.18 -8.60
N VAL A 17 -17.08 -26.25 -8.73
CA VAL A 17 -17.78 -27.05 -9.75
C VAL A 17 -18.36 -26.21 -10.88
N ASN A 18 -18.42 -24.88 -10.73
CA ASN A 18 -19.11 -24.00 -11.66
C ASN A 18 -18.13 -23.41 -12.68
N GLN A 19 -18.41 -23.63 -13.97
CA GLN A 19 -17.66 -22.99 -15.06
C GLN A 19 -17.97 -21.49 -15.08
N PHE A 20 -16.95 -20.64 -15.24
CA PHE A 20 -17.12 -19.18 -15.38
C PHE A 20 -16.50 -18.61 -16.65
N TYR A 21 -15.61 -19.35 -17.32
CA TYR A 21 -14.99 -18.93 -18.57
C TYR A 21 -14.75 -20.10 -19.52
N GLU A 22 -14.81 -19.81 -20.82
CA GLU A 22 -14.56 -20.72 -21.94
C GLU A 22 -13.92 -19.94 -23.09
N TYR A 23 -12.84 -20.47 -23.67
CA TYR A 23 -12.22 -19.97 -24.88
C TYR A 23 -12.15 -21.05 -25.96
N ILE A 24 -12.56 -20.71 -27.19
CA ILE A 24 -12.56 -21.58 -28.38
C ILE A 24 -11.99 -20.80 -29.58
N PRO A 25 -10.74 -21.07 -30.02
CA PRO A 25 -9.97 -20.25 -30.97
C PRO A 25 -10.48 -20.24 -32.43
N LYS A 26 -11.54 -20.98 -32.74
CA LYS A 26 -12.11 -21.08 -34.11
C LYS A 26 -13.62 -20.76 -34.16
N ARG A 27 -14.16 -20.15 -33.10
CA ARG A 27 -15.57 -19.74 -32.98
C ARG A 27 -15.72 -18.24 -33.24
N GLU A 28 -16.87 -17.83 -33.78
CA GLU A 28 -17.19 -16.41 -34.05
C GLU A 28 -17.08 -15.53 -32.81
N LYS A 29 -17.77 -15.88 -31.71
CA LYS A 29 -17.41 -15.42 -30.36
C LYS A 29 -16.46 -16.44 -29.74
N GLN A 30 -15.16 -16.14 -29.70
CA GLN A 30 -14.13 -17.04 -29.15
C GLN A 30 -14.27 -17.21 -27.63
N VAL A 31 -14.60 -16.13 -26.91
CA VAL A 31 -14.80 -16.10 -25.46
C VAL A 31 -16.27 -16.28 -25.10
N ARG A 32 -16.54 -17.05 -24.05
CA ARG A 32 -17.83 -17.10 -23.36
C ARG A 32 -17.60 -17.07 -21.86
N VAL A 33 -18.15 -16.06 -21.20
CA VAL A 33 -18.26 -15.95 -19.74
C VAL A 33 -19.58 -16.57 -19.29
N TYR A 34 -19.58 -17.16 -18.10
CA TYR A 34 -20.78 -17.63 -17.42
C TYR A 34 -20.86 -16.93 -16.06
N ASP A 35 -21.99 -16.28 -15.77
CA ASP A 35 -22.17 -15.54 -14.54
C ASP A 35 -22.28 -16.49 -13.34
N ILE A 36 -21.35 -16.34 -12.38
CA ILE A 36 -21.39 -17.04 -11.10
C ILE A 36 -21.16 -16.04 -9.95
N PRO A 37 -21.65 -16.30 -8.73
CA PRO A 37 -21.49 -15.37 -7.62
C PRO A 37 -20.02 -15.04 -7.33
N TYR A 38 -19.74 -13.75 -7.08
CA TYR A 38 -18.45 -13.20 -6.65
C TYR A 38 -17.28 -13.30 -7.64
N ILE A 39 -17.50 -13.78 -8.87
CA ILE A 39 -16.48 -13.85 -9.93
C ILE A 39 -16.92 -12.98 -11.11
N HIS A 40 -16.17 -11.91 -11.37
CA HIS A 40 -16.39 -11.02 -12.50
C HIS A 40 -15.19 -11.11 -13.44
N VAL A 41 -15.42 -11.66 -14.63
CA VAL A 41 -14.39 -11.79 -15.67
C VAL A 41 -14.35 -10.51 -16.49
N ASP A 42 -13.14 -9.99 -16.70
CA ASP A 42 -12.88 -9.04 -17.76
C ASP A 42 -12.59 -9.80 -19.07
N GLU A 43 -13.52 -9.72 -20.03
CA GLU A 43 -13.37 -10.36 -21.34
C GLU A 43 -12.21 -9.77 -22.17
N GLU A 44 -11.87 -8.48 -22.00
CA GLU A 44 -10.87 -7.79 -22.84
C GLU A 44 -9.42 -8.10 -22.44
N GLY A 45 -9.16 -8.29 -21.14
CA GLY A 45 -7.86 -8.72 -20.59
C GLY A 45 -7.70 -10.24 -20.46
N SER A 46 -8.68 -11.03 -20.90
CA SER A 46 -8.62 -12.50 -20.89
C SER A 46 -8.21 -13.07 -22.25
N SER A 47 -7.69 -14.31 -22.25
CA SER A 47 -7.10 -14.96 -23.43
C SER A 47 -7.30 -16.48 -23.43
N GLU A 48 -6.67 -17.18 -24.38
CA GLU A 48 -6.59 -18.65 -24.42
C GLU A 48 -6.01 -19.24 -23.12
N GLY A 49 -4.92 -18.64 -22.61
CA GLY A 49 -4.14 -19.19 -21.50
C GLY A 49 -4.32 -18.44 -20.17
N SER A 50 -5.05 -17.33 -20.15
CA SER A 50 -5.21 -16.51 -18.96
C SER A 50 -6.60 -15.91 -18.82
N VAL A 51 -7.08 -15.74 -17.58
CA VAL A 51 -8.35 -15.08 -17.27
C VAL A 51 -8.12 -13.98 -16.25
N ARG A 52 -8.55 -12.76 -16.56
CA ARG A 52 -8.48 -11.62 -15.65
C ARG A 52 -9.81 -11.49 -14.89
N LEU A 53 -9.71 -11.52 -13.56
CA LEU A 53 -10.83 -11.29 -12.66
C LEU A 53 -10.73 -9.89 -12.06
N THR A 54 -11.87 -9.24 -11.86
CA THR A 54 -11.98 -7.88 -11.31
C THR A 54 -12.93 -7.85 -10.12
N GLY A 55 -12.80 -6.83 -9.25
CA GLY A 55 -13.73 -6.62 -8.14
C GLY A 55 -13.77 -7.78 -7.13
N LEU A 56 -12.63 -8.45 -6.91
CA LEU A 56 -12.56 -9.60 -6.01
C LEU A 56 -12.92 -9.25 -4.57
N THR A 57 -13.54 -10.22 -3.89
CA THR A 57 -13.90 -10.15 -2.48
C THR A 57 -13.53 -11.46 -1.78
N ARG A 58 -13.49 -11.50 -0.43
CA ARG A 58 -13.22 -12.72 0.34
C ARG A 58 -14.04 -13.94 -0.12
N ALA A 59 -15.28 -13.73 -0.55
CA ALA A 59 -16.20 -14.76 -1.03
C ALA A 59 -15.80 -15.42 -2.37
N ALA A 60 -14.92 -14.80 -3.16
CA ALA A 60 -14.38 -15.38 -4.39
C ALA A 60 -13.39 -16.53 -4.14
N SER A 61 -12.84 -16.64 -2.92
CA SER A 61 -11.97 -17.74 -2.49
C SER A 61 -12.61 -19.11 -2.75
N GLY A 62 -11.80 -20.12 -3.10
CA GLY A 62 -12.29 -21.46 -3.46
C GLY A 62 -11.25 -22.26 -4.26
N MET A 63 -11.66 -23.42 -4.77
CA MET A 63 -10.83 -24.24 -5.65
C MET A 63 -10.94 -23.72 -7.09
N PHE A 64 -9.86 -23.28 -7.71
CA PHE A 64 -9.86 -22.89 -9.12
C PHE A 64 -9.28 -24.02 -9.96
N ARG A 65 -10.01 -24.45 -10.99
CA ARG A 65 -9.57 -25.48 -11.94
C ARG A 65 -9.52 -24.94 -13.34
N CYS A 66 -8.40 -25.17 -14.03
CA CYS A 66 -8.26 -24.97 -15.46
C CYS A 66 -8.26 -26.35 -16.15
N GLU A 67 -9.07 -26.49 -17.20
CA GLU A 67 -9.15 -27.65 -18.08
C GLU A 67 -8.77 -27.20 -19.49
N VAL A 68 -7.72 -27.81 -20.06
CA VAL A 68 -7.27 -27.52 -21.43
C VAL A 68 -7.41 -28.77 -22.31
N MET A 69 -7.86 -28.56 -23.53
CA MET A 69 -8.01 -29.62 -24.54
C MET A 69 -7.13 -29.36 -25.75
N SER A 70 -6.63 -30.44 -26.35
CA SER A 70 -5.85 -30.43 -27.59
C SER A 70 -6.70 -30.67 -28.85
N ASP A 71 -6.16 -30.30 -30.02
CA ASP A 71 -6.82 -30.54 -31.31
C ASP A 71 -6.71 -32.02 -31.75
N LYS A 72 -7.24 -32.30 -32.94
CA LYS A 72 -7.02 -33.54 -33.68
C LYS A 72 -5.53 -33.92 -33.75
N PRO A 73 -5.19 -35.22 -33.74
CA PRO A 73 -6.12 -36.35 -33.81
C PRO A 73 -6.56 -36.90 -32.44
N TYR A 74 -5.91 -36.52 -31.34
CA TYR A 74 -6.02 -37.24 -30.07
C TYR A 74 -7.01 -36.65 -29.05
N PHE A 75 -7.32 -35.34 -29.13
CA PHE A 75 -8.24 -34.67 -28.20
C PHE A 75 -7.93 -34.92 -26.71
N GLU A 76 -6.64 -35.05 -26.38
CA GLU A 76 -6.17 -35.16 -25.00
C GLU A 76 -6.65 -33.94 -24.19
N THR A 77 -7.16 -34.22 -22.99
CA THR A 77 -7.56 -33.23 -21.99
C THR A 77 -6.60 -33.31 -20.81
N ASP A 78 -6.19 -32.16 -20.29
CA ASP A 78 -5.29 -32.04 -19.13
C ASP A 78 -5.87 -30.96 -18.22
N ASP A 79 -6.05 -31.27 -16.94
CA ASP A 79 -6.62 -30.34 -15.97
C ASP A 79 -5.72 -30.19 -14.75
N LYS A 80 -5.81 -29.02 -14.10
CA LYS A 80 -5.21 -28.78 -12.80
C LYS A 80 -6.11 -27.90 -11.96
N ALA A 81 -6.33 -28.33 -10.71
CA ALA A 81 -7.03 -27.59 -9.68
C ALA A 81 -6.05 -27.10 -8.59
N GLU A 82 -6.26 -25.89 -8.09
CA GLU A 82 -5.47 -25.29 -7.00
C GLU A 82 -6.34 -24.35 -6.15
N ASN A 83 -6.16 -24.38 -4.83
CA ASN A 83 -6.93 -23.57 -3.90
C ASN A 83 -6.42 -22.11 -3.90
N MET A 84 -7.35 -21.17 -3.96
CA MET A 84 -7.08 -19.75 -3.90
C MET A 84 -7.80 -19.12 -2.71
N THR A 85 -7.11 -18.24 -2.00
CA THR A 85 -7.66 -17.42 -0.91
C THR A 85 -7.43 -15.96 -1.24
N VAL A 86 -8.50 -15.16 -1.27
CA VAL A 86 -8.40 -13.71 -1.36
C VAL A 86 -8.00 -13.17 0.01
N VAL A 87 -6.91 -12.39 0.06
CA VAL A 87 -6.28 -11.95 1.30
C VAL A 87 -6.55 -10.46 1.56
N ASP A 88 -7.16 -10.16 2.69
CA ASP A 88 -7.20 -8.81 3.26
C ASP A 88 -5.88 -8.59 4.01
N VAL A 89 -4.99 -7.77 3.45
CA VAL A 89 -3.74 -7.37 4.12
C VAL A 89 -4.02 -6.47 5.33
N PRO A 90 -3.19 -6.50 6.38
CA PRO A 90 -3.33 -5.60 7.53
C PRO A 90 -3.27 -4.14 7.08
N ALA A 91 -4.23 -3.33 7.50
CA ALA A 91 -4.26 -1.90 7.19
C ALA A 91 -3.04 -1.14 7.77
N TRP A 92 -2.42 -1.68 8.82
CA TRP A 92 -1.28 -1.10 9.52
C TRP A 92 -0.46 -2.18 10.26
N GLY A 93 0.72 -1.78 10.72
CA GLY A 93 1.69 -2.64 11.39
C GLY A 93 2.62 -3.42 10.44
N PRO A 94 3.48 -4.30 11.00
CA PRO A 94 3.70 -4.49 12.43
C PRO A 94 4.21 -3.24 13.14
N GLU A 95 3.70 -3.00 14.34
CA GLU A 95 4.25 -2.02 15.27
C GLU A 95 4.80 -2.75 16.48
N VAL A 96 6.01 -2.37 16.93
CA VAL A 96 6.63 -2.92 18.15
C VAL A 96 6.77 -1.82 19.18
N MET A 97 6.19 -2.09 20.35
CA MET A 97 6.29 -1.31 21.57
C MET A 97 6.97 -2.17 22.65
N GLY A 98 7.36 -1.58 23.77
CA GLY A 98 7.85 -2.35 24.90
C GLY A 98 8.19 -1.50 26.11
N VAL A 99 8.66 -2.15 27.17
CA VAL A 99 9.12 -1.58 28.43
C VAL A 99 10.31 -2.43 28.93
N VAL A 100 11.30 -1.80 29.57
CA VAL A 100 12.39 -2.49 30.25
C VAL A 100 12.19 -2.40 31.76
N ARG A 101 12.33 -3.53 32.46
CA ARG A 101 12.39 -3.60 33.93
C ARG A 101 13.82 -3.94 34.35
N GLY A 102 14.48 -3.02 35.03
CA GLY A 102 15.87 -3.22 35.47
C GLY A 102 15.97 -4.24 36.60
N ALA A 103 16.97 -5.11 36.56
CA ALA A 103 17.15 -6.17 37.58
C ALA A 103 17.26 -5.63 39.03
N GLY A 104 17.74 -4.39 39.19
CA GLY A 104 17.87 -3.71 40.48
C GLY A 104 16.65 -2.91 40.95
N MET A 105 15.53 -2.87 40.21
CA MET A 105 14.34 -2.05 40.53
C MET A 105 13.37 -2.70 41.55
N VAL A 106 13.90 -3.46 42.52
CA VAL A 106 13.10 -3.99 43.63
C VAL A 106 13.01 -2.95 44.74
N GLY A 107 11.99 -2.08 44.69
CA GLY A 107 11.66 -1.14 45.77
C GLY A 107 11.64 0.36 45.44
N GLY A 108 11.55 0.75 44.16
CA GLY A 108 11.32 2.14 43.75
C GLY A 108 9.85 2.40 43.41
N GLY A 109 9.29 3.51 43.89
CA GLY A 109 7.89 3.88 43.64
C GLY A 109 7.57 4.14 42.16
N ALA A 110 6.28 4.07 41.80
CA ALA A 110 5.78 4.28 40.45
C ALA A 110 5.99 5.73 39.96
N GLY A 111 7.19 6.02 39.47
CA GLY A 111 7.41 7.15 38.56
C GLY A 111 6.81 6.83 37.21
N GLU A 112 6.10 7.80 36.64
CA GLU A 112 5.44 7.81 35.32
C GLU A 112 6.17 6.92 34.29
N GLN A 113 5.69 5.70 34.06
CA GLN A 113 6.24 4.81 33.04
C GLN A 113 5.78 5.29 31.67
N SER A 114 6.48 6.29 31.13
CA SER A 114 6.27 6.77 29.77
C SER A 114 6.47 5.62 28.78
N VAL A 115 5.39 5.16 28.15
CA VAL A 115 5.40 4.21 27.04
C VAL A 115 5.91 4.93 25.77
N GLU A 116 7.14 5.42 25.84
CA GLU A 116 7.85 5.93 24.67
C GLU A 116 8.42 4.76 23.87
N ARG A 117 8.42 4.90 22.55
CA ARG A 117 8.95 3.90 21.62
C ARG A 117 10.42 3.62 22.00
N LEU A 118 10.69 2.40 22.48
CA LEU A 118 11.94 1.95 23.13
C LEU A 118 13.24 2.06 22.29
N GLY A 119 13.21 2.71 21.12
CA GLY A 119 14.38 2.93 20.27
C GLY A 119 15.48 3.68 21.02
N ASN A 120 16.63 3.03 21.16
CA ASN A 120 17.81 3.49 21.90
C ASN A 120 17.70 3.41 23.43
N THR A 121 16.77 2.61 23.96
CA THR A 121 16.73 2.33 25.41
C THR A 121 17.98 1.59 25.85
N ARG A 122 18.52 2.00 27.00
CA ARG A 122 19.71 1.38 27.60
C ARG A 122 19.32 0.16 28.44
N VAL A 123 20.04 -0.94 28.25
CA VAL A 123 19.82 -2.23 28.94
C VAL A 123 21.12 -2.78 29.52
N ARG A 124 21.02 -3.56 30.60
CA ARG A 124 22.09 -4.38 31.16
C ARG A 124 21.71 -5.87 31.11
N PRO A 125 22.70 -6.78 31.17
CA PRO A 125 22.43 -8.19 31.41
C PRO A 125 21.61 -8.38 32.70
N GLY A 126 20.64 -9.31 32.67
CA GLY A 126 19.69 -9.57 33.75
C GLY A 126 18.45 -8.67 33.77
N ASP A 127 18.41 -7.58 32.98
CA ASP A 127 17.18 -6.79 32.82
C ASP A 127 16.10 -7.63 32.12
N ILE A 128 14.83 -7.40 32.46
CA ILE A 128 13.69 -8.05 31.81
C ILE A 128 13.10 -7.08 30.78
N VAL A 129 13.07 -7.50 29.52
CA VAL A 129 12.45 -6.78 28.41
C VAL A 129 11.07 -7.37 28.15
N MET A 130 10.05 -6.52 28.21
CA MET A 130 8.68 -6.83 27.79
C MET A 130 8.41 -6.09 26.48
N ALA A 131 8.21 -6.81 25.37
CA ALA A 131 7.97 -6.22 24.06
C ALA A 131 6.65 -6.73 23.47
N ARG A 132 5.79 -5.82 23.01
CA ARG A 132 4.51 -6.13 22.36
C ARG A 132 4.61 -5.78 20.88
N CYS A 133 4.38 -6.77 20.02
CA CYS A 133 4.19 -6.57 18.60
C CYS A 133 2.70 -6.66 18.26
N GLU A 134 2.23 -5.79 17.38
CA GLU A 134 0.83 -5.68 17.03
C GLU A 134 0.64 -5.44 15.52
N ALA A 135 -0.29 -6.18 14.93
CA ALA A 135 -0.66 -6.12 13.53
C ALA A 135 -2.17 -5.88 13.38
N GLY A 136 -2.54 -4.97 12.48
CA GLY A 136 -3.93 -4.62 12.22
C GLY A 136 -4.78 -5.79 11.67
N PRO A 137 -6.11 -5.65 11.63
CA PRO A 137 -7.00 -6.72 11.19
C PRO A 137 -6.68 -7.24 9.78
N SER A 138 -6.50 -8.55 9.64
CA SER A 138 -6.28 -9.23 8.36
C SER A 138 -7.16 -10.45 8.16
N HIS A 139 -7.28 -10.91 6.92
CA HIS A 139 -7.91 -12.20 6.61
C HIS A 139 -7.09 -12.93 5.54
N PRO A 140 -6.61 -14.16 5.77
CA PRO A 140 -6.64 -14.90 7.04
C PRO A 140 -5.83 -14.21 8.17
N PRO A 141 -5.91 -14.70 9.41
CA PRO A 141 -5.09 -14.18 10.51
C PRO A 141 -3.60 -14.17 10.17
N ALA A 142 -2.91 -13.07 10.48
CA ALA A 142 -1.46 -12.98 10.30
C ALA A 142 -0.68 -13.78 11.35
N ASN A 143 0.39 -14.44 10.93
CA ASN A 143 1.32 -15.10 11.84
C ASN A 143 2.34 -14.08 12.36
N ILE A 144 2.55 -14.06 13.67
CA ILE A 144 3.58 -13.23 14.33
C ILE A 144 4.71 -14.13 14.83
N THR A 145 5.95 -13.81 14.46
CA THR A 145 7.15 -14.48 14.97
C THR A 145 8.19 -13.46 15.45
N TRP A 146 9.01 -13.87 16.40
CA TRP A 146 10.10 -13.05 16.96
C TRP A 146 11.45 -13.65 16.61
N THR A 147 12.45 -12.78 16.41
CA THR A 147 13.86 -13.15 16.26
C THR A 147 14.75 -12.17 17.03
N LEU A 148 15.97 -12.61 17.34
CA LEU A 148 16.98 -11.86 18.07
C LEU A 148 18.25 -11.77 17.25
N ASN A 149 18.76 -10.55 17.01
CA ASN A 149 20.05 -10.34 16.33
C ASN A 149 20.16 -11.08 14.98
N HIS A 150 19.06 -11.18 14.23
CA HIS A 150 18.92 -11.91 12.97
C HIS A 150 19.00 -13.45 13.08
N SER A 151 18.74 -14.03 14.26
CA SER A 151 18.47 -15.46 14.42
C SER A 151 17.26 -15.92 13.59
N LEU A 152 17.19 -17.21 13.26
CA LEU A 152 16.00 -17.82 12.63
C LEU A 152 14.98 -18.34 13.65
N GLN A 153 15.20 -18.09 14.93
CA GLN A 153 14.41 -18.62 16.05
C GLN A 153 14.13 -17.50 17.08
N PRO A 154 13.03 -17.59 17.84
CA PRO A 154 12.77 -16.73 18.98
C PRO A 154 13.94 -16.72 19.99
N PRO A 155 14.08 -15.68 20.82
CA PRO A 155 15.08 -15.67 21.87
C PRO A 155 14.89 -16.88 22.81
N PRO A 156 15.96 -17.60 23.19
CA PRO A 156 15.83 -18.76 24.07
C PRO A 156 15.33 -18.34 25.46
N HIS A 157 14.51 -19.18 26.07
CA HIS A 157 13.81 -18.93 27.35
C HIS A 157 12.81 -17.77 27.36
N ALA A 158 12.57 -17.09 26.23
CA ALA A 158 11.53 -16.08 26.16
C ALA A 158 10.13 -16.68 26.36
N ARG A 159 9.29 -15.96 27.09
CA ARG A 159 7.86 -16.25 27.24
C ARG A 159 7.09 -15.49 26.18
N LEU A 160 6.22 -16.18 25.48
CA LEU A 160 5.37 -15.61 24.43
C LEU A 160 3.90 -15.74 24.81
N HIS A 161 3.17 -14.63 24.75
CA HIS A 161 1.74 -14.58 24.94
C HIS A 161 1.08 -13.97 23.70
N ASN A 162 0.28 -14.76 22.99
CA ASN A 162 -0.39 -14.31 21.77
C ASN A 162 -1.86 -14.02 22.08
N THR A 163 -2.35 -12.86 21.66
CA THR A 163 -3.75 -12.45 21.75
C THR A 163 -4.25 -12.03 20.37
N HIS A 164 -5.56 -12.11 20.17
CA HIS A 164 -6.19 -11.71 18.92
C HIS A 164 -7.53 -11.02 19.18
N HIS A 165 -7.92 -10.18 18.22
CA HIS A 165 -9.22 -9.53 18.23
C HIS A 165 -9.85 -9.66 16.84
N THR A 166 -11.12 -10.07 16.78
CA THR A 166 -11.87 -10.13 15.51
C THR A 166 -12.75 -8.89 15.37
N ASP A 167 -12.66 -8.21 14.23
CA ASP A 167 -13.52 -7.07 13.92
C ASP A 167 -14.90 -7.49 13.38
N GLN A 168 -15.77 -6.49 13.14
CA GLN A 168 -17.13 -6.74 12.64
C GLN A 168 -17.16 -7.35 11.23
N ASP A 169 -16.08 -7.22 10.46
CA ASP A 169 -15.93 -7.78 9.11
C ASP A 169 -15.44 -9.24 9.12
N GLY A 170 -15.07 -9.78 10.28
CA GLY A 170 -14.45 -11.10 10.41
C GLY A 170 -12.96 -11.14 10.05
N ARG A 171 -12.26 -10.00 10.10
CA ARG A 171 -10.79 -9.93 10.05
C ARG A 171 -10.22 -10.03 11.45
N HIS A 172 -9.00 -10.57 11.56
CA HIS A 172 -8.33 -10.85 12.82
C HIS A 172 -7.12 -9.95 12.98
N ALA A 173 -7.15 -9.05 13.94
CA ALA A 173 -5.97 -8.36 14.44
C ALA A 173 -5.20 -9.31 15.37
N GLN A 174 -3.88 -9.25 15.32
CA GLN A 174 -2.99 -10.20 15.98
C GLN A 174 -1.95 -9.46 16.82
N MET A 175 -1.70 -9.96 18.02
CA MET A 175 -0.75 -9.37 18.97
C MET A 175 0.09 -10.47 19.60
N SER A 176 1.38 -10.19 19.79
CA SER A 176 2.31 -11.08 20.47
C SER A 176 3.12 -10.29 21.48
N GLU A 177 3.08 -10.70 22.74
CA GLU A 177 3.89 -10.16 23.83
C GLU A 177 5.03 -11.12 24.17
N LEU A 178 6.24 -10.58 24.26
CA LEU A 178 7.51 -11.26 24.48
C LEU A 178 8.10 -10.76 25.80
N GLU A 179 8.23 -11.63 26.80
CA GLU A 179 8.98 -11.37 28.03
C GLU A 179 10.30 -12.16 27.98
N VAL A 180 11.44 -11.48 28.10
CA VAL A 180 12.77 -12.13 28.04
C VAL A 180 13.80 -11.43 28.93
N GLU A 181 14.63 -12.22 29.61
CA GLU A 181 15.79 -11.74 30.36
C GLU A 181 16.99 -11.53 29.43
N VAL A 182 17.65 -10.38 29.55
CA VAL A 182 18.76 -9.96 28.68
C VAL A 182 20.05 -10.71 29.02
N GLN A 183 20.63 -11.42 28.06
CA GLN A 183 21.91 -12.10 28.22
C GLN A 183 23.09 -11.29 27.69
N GLU A 184 24.24 -11.36 28.36
CA GLU A 184 25.52 -10.76 27.95
C GLU A 184 25.89 -11.12 26.50
N SER A 185 25.72 -12.39 26.12
CA SER A 185 26.04 -12.92 24.79
C SER A 185 25.28 -12.22 23.66
N TRP A 186 24.11 -11.64 23.94
CA TRP A 186 23.27 -10.95 22.95
C TRP A 186 23.72 -9.51 22.72
N LEU A 187 24.47 -8.93 23.65
CA LEU A 187 24.96 -7.55 23.63
C LEU A 187 26.42 -7.45 23.15
N GLY A 188 26.99 -8.49 22.53
CA GLY A 188 28.42 -8.56 22.14
C GLY A 188 28.91 -7.48 21.16
N ARG A 189 28.04 -6.66 20.56
CA ARG A 189 28.40 -5.44 19.79
C ARG A 189 27.92 -4.13 20.46
N GLY A 190 27.54 -4.20 21.73
CA GLY A 190 26.92 -3.13 22.50
C GLY A 190 25.48 -2.79 22.11
N VAL A 191 24.85 -3.60 21.25
CA VAL A 191 23.47 -3.43 20.77
C VAL A 191 22.86 -4.82 20.56
N MET A 192 21.59 -4.98 20.92
CA MET A 192 20.75 -6.12 20.51
C MET A 192 19.50 -5.63 19.79
N THR A 193 19.01 -6.42 18.84
CA THR A 193 17.80 -6.12 18.08
C THR A 193 16.80 -7.26 18.23
N LEU A 194 15.61 -6.95 18.75
CA LEU A 194 14.45 -7.82 18.67
C LEU A 194 13.67 -7.45 17.40
N SER A 195 13.38 -8.42 16.55
CA SER A 195 12.62 -8.23 15.32
C SER A 195 11.32 -9.03 15.41
N CYS A 196 10.20 -8.34 15.22
CA CYS A 196 8.91 -8.96 15.01
C CYS A 196 8.65 -9.08 13.51
N HIS A 197 8.34 -10.28 13.04
CA HIS A 197 7.96 -10.56 11.66
C HIS A 197 6.47 -10.93 11.61
N VAL A 198 5.75 -10.32 10.68
CA VAL A 198 4.32 -10.55 10.48
C VAL A 198 4.10 -10.99 9.04
N SER A 199 3.52 -12.18 8.87
CA SER A 199 3.34 -12.81 7.57
C SER A 199 1.93 -13.36 7.36
N ILE A 200 1.47 -13.32 6.10
CA ILE A 200 0.26 -14.00 5.65
C ILE A 200 0.64 -14.83 4.42
N SER A 201 0.74 -16.15 4.63
CA SER A 201 1.20 -17.11 3.61
C SER A 201 2.49 -16.61 2.94
N HIS A 202 2.49 -16.48 1.60
CA HIS A 202 3.60 -15.94 0.80
C HIS A 202 3.29 -14.55 0.22
N VAL A 203 2.11 -13.98 0.48
CA VAL A 203 1.63 -12.74 -0.18
C VAL A 203 1.90 -11.47 0.63
N TYR A 204 2.06 -11.60 1.95
CA TYR A 204 2.40 -10.48 2.83
C TYR A 204 3.51 -10.90 3.78
N HIS A 205 4.54 -10.06 3.88
CA HIS A 205 5.60 -10.18 4.88
C HIS A 205 6.11 -8.79 5.24
N ARG A 206 6.04 -8.41 6.52
CA ARG A 206 6.65 -7.18 7.04
C ARG A 206 7.36 -7.45 8.36
N THR A 207 8.35 -6.60 8.66
CA THR A 207 9.18 -6.71 9.86
C THR A 207 9.23 -5.37 10.58
N ALA A 208 9.14 -5.38 11.90
CA ALA A 208 9.39 -4.23 12.77
C ALA A 208 10.48 -4.56 13.78
N ASN A 209 11.37 -3.61 14.05
CA ASN A 209 12.59 -3.81 14.83
C ASN A 209 12.59 -2.94 16.09
N LEU A 210 13.03 -3.53 17.20
CA LEU A 210 13.26 -2.87 18.48
C LEU A 210 14.75 -2.98 18.82
N THR A 211 15.47 -1.87 18.73
CA THR A 211 16.92 -1.79 18.97
C THR A 211 17.21 -1.28 20.37
N LEU A 212 17.85 -2.14 21.18
CA LEU A 212 18.20 -1.89 22.57
C LEU A 212 19.72 -1.82 22.69
N VAL A 213 20.22 -0.84 23.43
CA VAL A 213 21.64 -0.47 23.47
C VAL A 213 22.21 -0.84 24.83
N HIS A 214 23.41 -1.41 24.88
CA HIS A 214 24.08 -1.71 26.16
C HIS A 214 24.26 -0.43 26.97
N ALA A 215 24.01 -0.46 28.28
CA ALA A 215 24.04 0.73 29.13
C ALA A 215 25.38 1.47 29.07
N ASP A 216 26.49 0.73 28.94
CA ASP A 216 27.85 1.29 28.85
C ASP A 216 28.32 1.56 27.41
N HIS A 217 27.44 1.42 26.40
CA HIS A 217 27.77 1.79 25.03
C HIS A 217 27.99 3.32 24.91
N PRO A 218 29.06 3.78 24.23
CA PRO A 218 29.35 5.20 24.12
C PRO A 218 28.19 5.95 23.43
N PRO A 219 27.82 7.17 23.89
CA PRO A 219 26.80 7.96 23.20
C PRO A 219 27.28 8.29 21.79
N THR A 220 26.39 8.18 20.81
CA THR A 220 26.69 8.58 19.42
C THR A 220 27.08 10.05 19.41
N CYS A 221 28.34 10.34 19.06
CA CYS A 221 28.86 11.70 19.05
C CYS A 221 28.17 12.49 17.94
N ARG A 222 27.15 13.28 18.30
CA ARG A 222 26.51 14.22 17.38
C ARG A 222 27.52 15.30 17.04
N LEU A 223 28.17 15.16 15.88
CA LEU A 223 28.97 16.19 15.24
C LEU A 223 28.08 17.41 14.98
N ARG A 224 28.00 18.28 16.00
CA ARG A 224 27.39 19.60 15.89
C ARG A 224 28.34 20.40 15.01
N VAL A 225 28.04 20.45 13.70
CA VAL A 225 28.77 21.29 12.75
C VAL A 225 28.52 22.74 13.15
N VAL A 226 29.36 23.23 14.07
CA VAL A 226 29.46 24.64 14.37
C VAL A 226 30.12 25.24 13.14
N LEU A 227 29.28 25.73 12.22
CA LEU A 227 29.73 26.55 11.11
C LEU A 227 30.30 27.83 11.72
N PHE A 228 31.60 27.80 12.04
CA PHE A 228 32.35 28.96 12.47
C PHE A 228 32.28 29.97 11.33
N ARG A 229 31.38 30.94 11.47
CA ARG A 229 31.38 32.15 10.66
C ARG A 229 32.69 32.87 10.96
N LEU A 230 33.71 32.61 10.14
CA LEU A 230 34.93 33.41 10.05
C LEU A 230 34.56 34.78 9.47
N LEU A 231 33.82 35.61 10.22
CA LEU A 231 33.79 37.04 9.98
C LEU A 231 35.14 37.60 10.44
N PRO A 232 35.97 38.17 9.56
CA PRO A 232 37.17 38.86 9.99
C PRO A 232 36.77 40.05 10.86
N ARG A 233 37.24 40.06 12.12
CA ARG A 233 37.12 41.20 13.01
C ARG A 233 38.11 42.28 12.55
N GLY A 234 37.66 43.22 11.73
CA GLY A 234 38.48 44.35 11.32
C GLY A 234 38.01 45.04 10.05
N LEU A 235 36.87 45.74 10.12
CA LEU A 235 36.60 46.92 9.29
C LEU A 235 35.49 47.76 9.94
N ALA A 236 35.79 48.31 11.11
CA ALA A 236 35.13 49.54 11.55
C ALA A 236 35.85 50.73 10.90
N ASP A 237 35.13 51.85 10.77
CA ASP A 237 35.61 53.15 10.29
C ASP A 237 36.00 53.28 8.80
N ALA A 238 34.96 53.40 7.97
CA ALA A 238 34.94 54.39 6.90
C ALA A 238 33.49 54.85 6.63
N ALA A 239 33.16 56.08 7.03
CA ALA A 239 31.86 56.68 6.73
C ALA A 239 31.77 57.09 5.25
N ALA A 240 30.83 56.48 4.51
CA ALA A 240 30.45 56.94 3.16
C ALA A 240 28.94 56.80 2.98
N ALA A 241 28.21 57.88 3.27
CA ALA A 241 26.75 57.89 3.23
C ALA A 241 26.18 57.85 1.79
N ALA A 242 25.04 57.18 1.67
CA ALA A 242 23.92 57.57 0.81
C ALA A 242 24.16 57.85 -0.71
N ARG A 243 24.34 56.79 -1.52
CA ARG A 243 24.03 56.83 -2.99
C ARG A 243 23.29 55.63 -3.58
N LEU A 244 22.93 54.61 -2.78
CA LEU A 244 22.28 53.38 -3.30
C LEU A 244 20.75 53.42 -3.60
N PRO A 245 19.88 54.25 -2.98
CA PRO A 245 18.44 54.18 -3.28
C PRO A 245 18.07 54.81 -4.64
N ALA A 246 18.87 55.74 -5.16
CA ALA A 246 18.59 56.44 -6.42
C ALA A 246 18.76 55.54 -7.66
N LEU A 247 19.79 54.67 -7.67
CA LEU A 247 20.03 53.76 -8.79
C LEU A 247 18.92 52.71 -8.94
N LEU A 248 18.37 52.24 -7.81
CA LEU A 248 17.31 51.24 -7.77
C LEU A 248 15.98 51.81 -8.32
N LEU A 249 15.66 53.08 -8.00
CA LEU A 249 14.50 53.77 -8.58
C LEU A 249 14.66 53.99 -10.09
N LEU A 250 15.87 54.35 -10.55
CA LEU A 250 16.13 54.56 -11.98
C LEU A 250 15.96 53.27 -12.80
N LEU A 251 16.39 52.13 -12.25
CA LEU A 251 16.21 50.81 -12.85
C LEU A 251 14.73 50.38 -12.95
N LEU A 252 13.91 50.71 -11.96
CA LEU A 252 12.47 50.41 -11.99
C LEU A 252 11.70 51.25 -13.03
N LEU A 253 12.18 52.43 -13.39
CA LEU A 253 11.59 53.30 -14.42
C LEU A 253 11.96 52.89 -15.85
N LEU A 254 12.98 52.04 -16.03
CA LEU A 254 13.45 51.57 -17.35
C LEU A 254 12.86 50.19 -17.76
N LEU A 255 12.06 49.55 -16.91
CA LEU A 255 11.35 48.33 -17.26
C LEU A 255 10.16 48.65 -18.18
N PRO A 256 10.09 48.06 -19.40
CA PRO A 256 9.01 48.36 -20.32
C PRO A 256 7.69 47.78 -19.81
N GLN A 257 6.76 48.69 -19.49
CA GLN A 257 5.38 48.36 -19.08
C GLN A 257 4.67 47.56 -20.18
N ARG A 258 4.70 46.22 -20.10
CA ARG A 258 3.89 45.33 -20.93
C ARG A 258 2.42 45.48 -20.54
N ARG A 259 1.76 46.44 -21.18
CA ARG A 259 0.30 46.63 -21.12
C ARG A 259 -0.42 45.34 -21.53
N LEU A 260 -1.49 45.03 -20.82
CA LEU A 260 -2.50 44.07 -21.28
C LEU A 260 -3.01 44.50 -22.66
N LEU A 261 -3.11 43.54 -23.59
CA LEU A 261 -3.98 43.67 -24.75
C LEU A 261 -4.68 42.33 -25.02
N LEU A 262 -6.01 42.37 -24.95
CA LEU A 262 -6.86 41.34 -25.53
C LEU A 262 -6.64 41.29 -27.05
N VAL A 263 -6.52 40.09 -27.62
CA VAL A 263 -6.77 39.87 -29.04
C VAL A 263 -7.72 38.69 -29.22
N LYS A 264 -8.65 38.87 -30.15
CA LYS A 264 -9.81 38.04 -30.46
C LYS A 264 -9.65 37.53 -31.91
N VAL A 265 -10.32 36.41 -32.22
CA VAL A 265 -10.90 36.09 -33.55
C VAL A 265 -10.03 35.43 -34.66
N ALA A 266 -10.68 34.48 -35.34
CA ALA A 266 -10.47 33.85 -36.66
C ALA A 266 -9.22 32.97 -36.90
N ALA A 267 -9.27 31.74 -37.44
CA ALA A 267 -10.18 30.94 -38.30
C ALA A 267 -9.80 30.87 -39.81
N ALA A 268 -9.35 29.68 -40.23
CA ALA A 268 -9.40 29.12 -41.59
C ALA A 268 -9.19 27.58 -41.46
N ARG A 269 -10.12 26.71 -41.90
CA ARG A 269 -10.31 26.13 -43.26
C ARG A 269 -9.10 25.29 -43.75
N ALA A 270 -9.26 24.10 -44.34
CA ALA A 270 -10.45 23.31 -44.71
C ALA A 270 -10.10 21.85 -45.13
N GLN A 271 -11.14 21.07 -45.51
CA GLN A 271 -11.18 19.79 -46.26
C GLN A 271 -11.47 18.52 -45.42
N LYS A 272 -12.35 17.58 -45.81
CA LYS A 272 -13.37 17.54 -46.90
C LYS A 272 -14.47 16.51 -46.53
N THR A 273 -15.72 16.75 -46.96
CA THR A 273 -16.93 15.89 -46.78
C THR A 273 -17.04 14.83 -47.91
N PRO A 274 -18.14 14.04 -48.12
CA PRO A 274 -19.39 13.81 -47.34
C PRO A 274 -19.89 12.33 -47.25
N SER A 275 -20.92 12.04 -46.42
CA SER A 275 -22.25 11.58 -46.89
C SER A 275 -23.25 11.16 -45.77
N ARG A 276 -24.49 11.71 -45.87
CA ARG A 276 -25.86 11.13 -45.64
C ARG A 276 -26.15 10.27 -44.38
N LEU A 277 -27.31 10.36 -43.68
CA LEU A 277 -28.62 10.98 -43.95
C LEU A 277 -29.42 11.26 -42.62
N ARG A 278 -30.31 12.27 -42.64
CA ARG A 278 -31.55 12.57 -41.84
C ARG A 278 -31.91 11.70 -40.60
N SER A 279 -32.35 12.27 -39.46
CA SER A 279 -33.64 13.01 -39.24
C SER A 279 -33.53 14.02 -38.07
N VAL A 280 -34.03 15.26 -38.12
CA VAL A 280 -35.43 15.74 -37.95
C VAL A 280 -36.09 15.30 -36.61
N LEU A 281 -36.69 16.13 -35.72
CA LEU A 281 -36.45 17.51 -35.18
C LEU A 281 -37.70 17.90 -34.30
N PHE A 282 -37.53 18.71 -33.24
CA PHE A 282 -38.57 19.51 -32.51
C PHE A 282 -39.60 18.79 -31.57
N LEU A 283 -40.17 19.41 -30.51
CA LEU A 283 -40.02 20.74 -29.85
C LEU A 283 -40.64 20.81 -28.42
N ARG A 284 -40.07 21.66 -27.53
CA ARG A 284 -40.71 22.41 -26.38
C ARG A 284 -41.39 21.54 -25.27
N HIS A 285 -41.71 22.00 -24.06
CA HIS A 285 -41.75 23.30 -23.32
C HIS A 285 -41.59 22.97 -21.78
N ARG A 286 -41.57 23.85 -20.75
CA ARG A 286 -41.76 25.32 -20.57
C ARG A 286 -40.89 25.87 -19.39
N GLU A 287 -41.04 27.16 -19.12
CA GLU A 287 -40.40 28.09 -18.16
C GLU A 287 -40.93 28.03 -16.71
N GLY A 288 -40.19 28.67 -15.77
CA GLY A 288 -40.70 29.24 -14.50
C GLY A 288 -40.00 28.72 -13.24
N ALA A 289 -39.61 29.53 -12.24
CA ALA A 289 -39.51 30.99 -12.15
C ALA A 289 -38.47 31.35 -11.06
N ALA A 290 -37.93 32.58 -11.08
CA ALA A 290 -36.98 33.05 -10.07
C ALA A 290 -37.68 33.95 -9.02
N THR A 291 -37.32 33.77 -7.74
CA THR A 291 -37.52 34.79 -6.69
C THR A 291 -36.25 34.88 -5.85
N ALA A 292 -35.80 36.11 -5.59
CA ALA A 292 -34.67 36.44 -4.72
C ALA A 292 -35.16 37.33 -3.57
N VAL A 293 -34.23 37.90 -2.77
CA VAL A 293 -34.44 38.71 -1.54
C VAL A 293 -34.52 37.82 -0.28
N ASN A 294 -33.73 38.01 0.80
CA ASN A 294 -32.69 39.01 1.08
C ASN A 294 -31.50 38.45 1.89
N ALA A 295 -30.41 39.22 1.99
CA ALA A 295 -29.20 38.86 2.73
C ALA A 295 -29.28 39.15 4.25
N GLY A 296 -28.51 38.40 5.07
CA GLY A 296 -28.36 38.67 6.50
C GLY A 296 -27.44 37.72 7.27
N ALA A 297 -26.15 38.10 7.38
CA ALA A 297 -25.16 37.73 8.41
C ALA A 297 -24.95 36.26 8.87
N GLY A 298 -23.69 35.80 8.89
CA GLY A 298 -23.27 34.61 9.64
C GLY A 298 -22.12 33.82 9.02
N ALA A 299 -20.87 34.27 9.21
CA ALA A 299 -19.70 33.55 8.71
C ALA A 299 -19.30 32.37 9.62
N ALA A 300 -19.79 31.17 9.33
CA ALA A 300 -19.22 29.89 9.77
C ALA A 300 -19.72 28.74 8.88
N ALA A 301 -18.86 27.73 8.63
CA ALA A 301 -19.12 26.48 7.89
C ALA A 301 -19.05 26.49 6.34
N VAL A 302 -17.86 26.78 5.78
CA VAL A 302 -17.49 26.36 4.39
C VAL A 302 -16.04 25.84 4.32
N ILE A 303 -15.75 24.70 4.96
CA ILE A 303 -14.64 23.78 4.58
C ILE A 303 -15.06 22.33 4.91
N ALA A 304 -15.96 21.74 4.11
CA ALA A 304 -16.37 20.33 4.28
C ALA A 304 -16.96 19.72 2.99
N ALA A 305 -16.31 19.95 1.84
CA ALA A 305 -16.77 19.39 0.55
C ALA A 305 -15.62 19.23 -0.47
N LEU A 306 -14.54 18.53 -0.08
CA LEU A 306 -13.51 18.09 -1.02
C LEU A 306 -13.19 16.60 -0.82
N THR A 307 -13.63 15.81 -1.80
CA THR A 307 -13.00 14.55 -2.25
C THR A 307 -12.64 13.52 -1.17
N ALA A 308 -13.65 12.91 -0.57
CA ALA A 308 -13.55 11.51 -0.15
C ALA A 308 -13.79 10.60 -1.37
N SER A 309 -12.89 10.65 -2.36
CA SER A 309 -12.81 9.56 -3.33
C SER A 309 -12.23 8.35 -2.60
N ALA A 310 -13.10 7.49 -2.09
CA ALA A 310 -12.70 6.13 -1.77
C ALA A 310 -12.21 5.50 -3.06
N ALA A 311 -10.90 5.50 -3.25
CA ALA A 311 -10.27 4.67 -4.26
C ALA A 311 -10.50 3.23 -3.82
N ALA A 312 -11.61 2.65 -4.28
CA ALA A 312 -11.75 1.21 -4.34
C ALA A 312 -10.57 0.73 -5.18
N VAL A 313 -9.55 0.19 -4.50
CA VAL A 313 -8.44 -0.49 -5.15
C VAL A 313 -9.08 -1.64 -5.91
N SER A 314 -9.20 -1.48 -7.23
CA SER A 314 -9.77 -2.50 -8.10
C SER A 314 -8.77 -3.65 -8.14
N GLN A 315 -8.93 -4.59 -7.21
CA GLN A 315 -8.08 -5.77 -7.14
C GLN A 315 -8.28 -6.58 -8.42
N GLU A 316 -7.27 -6.57 -9.28
CA GLU A 316 -7.22 -7.36 -10.49
C GLU A 316 -6.36 -8.60 -10.28
N LEU A 317 -6.86 -9.76 -10.71
CA LEU A 317 -6.15 -11.02 -10.60
C LEU A 317 -6.08 -11.69 -11.97
N THR A 318 -4.86 -12.00 -12.41
CA THR A 318 -4.67 -12.80 -13.62
C THR A 318 -4.37 -14.25 -13.24
N LEU A 319 -5.30 -15.15 -13.58
CA LEU A 319 -5.06 -16.59 -13.58
C LEU A 319 -4.35 -16.94 -14.88
N ALA A 320 -3.26 -17.71 -14.83
CA ALA A 320 -2.53 -18.09 -16.03
C ALA A 320 -2.09 -19.56 -16.00
N TRP A 321 -2.33 -20.26 -17.11
CA TRP A 321 -1.80 -21.59 -17.37
C TRP A 321 -0.45 -21.46 -18.09
N ARG A 322 0.60 -22.06 -17.51
CA ARG A 322 1.87 -22.32 -18.20
C ARG A 322 2.16 -23.82 -18.10
N SER A 323 2.77 -24.38 -19.13
CA SER A 323 3.07 -25.81 -19.23
C SER A 323 3.83 -26.32 -17.99
N GLY A 324 3.14 -27.08 -17.14
CA GLY A 324 3.69 -27.71 -15.93
C GLY A 324 3.51 -26.93 -14.63
N VAL A 325 3.26 -25.61 -14.64
CA VAL A 325 3.04 -24.80 -13.43
C VAL A 325 2.06 -23.64 -13.73
N PRO A 326 0.85 -23.63 -13.13
CA PRO A 326 0.01 -22.43 -13.14
C PRO A 326 0.66 -21.38 -12.24
N PHE A 327 0.71 -20.14 -12.72
CA PHE A 327 1.15 -19.01 -11.91
C PHE A 327 -0.01 -18.03 -11.80
N ILE A 328 -0.51 -17.87 -10.58
CA ILE A 328 -1.50 -16.84 -10.26
C ILE A 328 -0.73 -15.55 -9.97
N THR A 329 -0.99 -14.51 -10.75
CA THR A 329 -0.35 -13.20 -10.55
C THR A 329 -1.42 -12.20 -10.17
N ALA A 330 -1.46 -11.82 -8.89
CA ALA A 330 -2.15 -10.60 -8.46
C ALA A 330 -1.32 -9.41 -8.92
N LEU A 331 -1.91 -8.51 -9.70
CA LEU A 331 -1.31 -7.22 -10.02
C LEU A 331 -1.92 -6.18 -9.07
N PRO A 332 -1.10 -5.31 -8.46
CA PRO A 332 -1.56 -4.33 -7.47
C PRO A 332 -2.30 -3.13 -8.09
#